data_AF-A0A662ETW4-F1
#
_entry.id   AF-A0A662ETW4-F1
#
_cell.length_a   1.000
_cell.length_b   1.000
_cell.length_c   1.000
_cell.angle_alpha   90.00
_cell.angle_beta   90.00
_cell.angle_gamma   90.00
#
_symmetry.space_group_name_H-M   'P 1'
#
loop_
_entity.id
_entity.type
_entity.pdbx_description
1 polymer ?
#
loop_
_entity_poly.entity_id
_entity_poly.type
_entity_poly.pdbx_seq_one_letter_code
_entity_poly.pdbx_strand_id
1 'polypeptide(L)'
;MRLPWIFVVFLLLCLSTMGEELVESTGLWAIDGDTIVVEIAGKRDELRIMGIDAVERQGCLGEEAVEFVQELITRAIWLELDPEKGLERRDRNGRLLAHVFLAPVQTPGSLLAATLAREGFAKLDVRDVKDIWGEDYFDIRYTPWVIRAQILAALERRGWWGECDPFFDADLVIAAIKHWGNDEIAYIINRGAEPLDLAAGWALTSHPSQTLDIGRYTRELLLPPGWILRVHSGPVNSGRKGEFVVDREAGVIDWYWTGRKVWRREGDVAQLTFGETVVYEYRYPEP
;
A
#
# COMPACT_ATOMS: atom_id res chain seq x y z
N MET A 1 -26.18 -26.51 66.18
CA MET A 1 -24.76 -26.08 66.08
C MET A 1 -24.46 -25.78 64.62
N ARG A 2 -23.68 -24.72 64.39
CA ARG A 2 -23.63 -23.89 63.17
C ARG A 2 -22.93 -24.57 61.99
N LEU A 3 -23.49 -24.49 60.78
CA LEU A 3 -22.73 -24.57 59.52
C LEU A 3 -22.47 -23.13 59.03
N PRO A 4 -21.23 -22.74 58.70
CA PRO A 4 -20.97 -21.43 58.11
C PRO A 4 -21.26 -21.49 56.60
N TRP A 5 -22.08 -20.55 56.13
CA TRP A 5 -22.25 -20.27 54.71
C TRP A 5 -20.99 -19.57 54.20
N ILE A 6 -20.22 -20.23 53.34
CA ILE A 6 -19.15 -19.61 52.58
C ILE A 6 -19.82 -18.88 51.41
N PHE A 7 -19.91 -17.56 51.52
CA PHE A 7 -20.18 -16.68 50.37
C PHE A 7 -18.92 -16.66 49.49
N VAL A 8 -18.91 -17.46 48.42
CA VAL A 8 -17.95 -17.26 47.34
C VAL A 8 -18.45 -16.10 46.49
N VAL A 9 -17.86 -14.92 46.69
CA VAL A 9 -18.01 -13.79 45.77
C VAL A 9 -17.19 -14.13 44.52
N PHE A 10 -17.86 -14.55 43.46
CA PHE A 10 -17.26 -14.66 42.13
C PHE A 10 -17.09 -13.24 41.58
N LEU A 11 -15.90 -12.67 41.79
CA LEU A 11 -15.46 -11.47 41.10
C LEU A 11 -15.15 -11.88 39.65
N LEU A 12 -16.15 -11.76 38.76
CA LEU A 12 -15.96 -11.87 37.32
C LEU A 12 -15.14 -10.66 36.86
N LEU A 13 -13.82 -10.82 36.88
CA LEU A 13 -12.91 -10.02 36.06
C LEU A 13 -13.24 -10.32 34.59
N CYS A 14 -14.13 -9.52 33.99
CA CYS A 14 -14.12 -9.35 32.55
C CYS A 14 -12.79 -8.72 32.18
N LEU A 15 -11.80 -9.55 31.84
CA LEU A 15 -10.75 -9.12 30.94
C LEU A 15 -11.45 -8.83 29.61
N SER A 16 -11.85 -7.57 29.41
CA SER A 16 -12.07 -7.06 28.06
C SER A 16 -10.73 -7.17 27.36
N THR A 17 -10.56 -8.20 26.55
CA THR A 17 -9.63 -8.16 25.44
C THR A 17 -10.04 -6.95 24.62
N MET A 18 -9.30 -5.84 24.71
CA MET A 18 -9.45 -4.72 23.79
C MET A 18 -8.94 -5.19 22.43
N GLY A 19 -9.72 -6.04 21.75
CA GLY A 19 -9.67 -6.12 20.30
C GLY A 19 -10.08 -4.75 19.81
N GLU A 20 -9.32 -4.22 18.85
CA GLU A 20 -9.63 -2.94 18.21
C GLU A 20 -11.04 -3.04 17.62
N GLU A 21 -11.98 -2.38 18.28
CA GLU A 21 -13.39 -2.56 18.01
C GLU A 21 -13.72 -1.80 16.73
N LEU A 22 -13.94 -2.55 15.66
CA LEU A 22 -14.45 -1.98 14.42
C LEU A 22 -15.85 -1.39 14.68
N VAL A 23 -16.05 -0.16 14.24
CA VAL A 23 -17.33 0.53 14.33
C VAL A 23 -18.18 0.13 13.12
N GLU A 24 -19.21 -0.68 13.36
CA GLU A 24 -20.21 -0.97 12.34
C GLU A 24 -20.89 0.34 11.89
N SER A 25 -20.92 0.54 10.58
CA SER A 25 -21.43 1.73 9.91
C SER A 25 -22.14 1.34 8.63
N THR A 26 -22.90 2.24 8.02
CA THR A 26 -23.52 2.00 6.72
C THR A 26 -22.92 2.94 5.68
N GLY A 27 -22.38 2.41 4.59
CA GLY A 27 -22.01 3.24 3.45
C GLY A 27 -23.25 3.69 2.70
N LEU A 28 -23.36 4.99 2.44
CA LEU A 28 -24.52 5.59 1.77
C LEU A 28 -24.25 5.79 0.28
N TRP A 29 -23.17 6.51 -0.06
CA TRP A 29 -22.73 6.71 -1.44
C TRP A 29 -21.25 7.05 -1.55
N ALA A 30 -20.68 6.80 -2.73
CA ALA A 30 -19.33 7.22 -3.11
C ALA A 30 -19.38 8.62 -3.73
N ILE A 31 -18.46 9.49 -3.32
CA ILE A 31 -18.25 10.81 -3.94
C ILE A 31 -17.27 10.65 -5.11
N ASP A 32 -16.14 10.03 -4.82
CA ASP A 32 -15.08 9.61 -5.74
C ASP A 32 -14.53 8.22 -5.32
N GLY A 33 -13.41 7.79 -5.88
CA GLY A 33 -12.87 6.44 -5.65
C GLY A 33 -12.29 6.20 -4.25
N ASP A 34 -12.04 7.23 -3.45
CA ASP A 34 -11.52 7.09 -2.07
C ASP A 34 -12.24 7.94 -1.03
N THR A 35 -13.27 8.67 -1.43
CA THR A 35 -14.13 9.46 -0.56
C THR A 35 -15.56 8.93 -0.62
N ILE A 36 -16.07 8.51 0.53
CA ILE A 36 -17.43 7.98 0.69
C ILE A 36 -18.21 8.76 1.75
N VAL A 37 -19.53 8.71 1.69
CA VAL A 37 -20.40 9.17 2.77
C VAL A 37 -20.91 7.97 3.54
N VAL A 38 -20.74 8.00 4.85
CA VAL A 38 -21.14 6.93 5.77
C VAL A 38 -22.13 7.45 6.80
N GLU A 39 -22.96 6.55 7.32
CA GLU A 39 -23.77 6.79 8.51
C GLU A 39 -23.19 6.03 9.71
N ILE A 40 -22.87 6.78 10.76
CA ILE A 40 -22.32 6.27 12.03
C ILE A 40 -23.25 6.73 13.14
N ALA A 41 -23.89 5.79 13.84
CA ALA A 41 -24.85 6.09 14.91
C ALA A 41 -25.91 7.14 14.53
N GLY A 42 -26.43 7.08 13.30
CA GLY A 42 -27.46 8.00 12.78
C GLY A 42 -26.95 9.38 12.34
N LYS A 43 -25.64 9.62 12.34
CA LYS A 43 -25.01 10.83 11.79
C LYS A 43 -24.28 10.53 10.49
N ARG A 44 -24.36 11.47 9.55
CA ARG A 44 -23.64 11.38 8.27
C ARG A 44 -22.29 12.06 8.37
N ASP A 45 -21.27 11.38 7.88
CA ASP A 45 -19.91 11.90 7.77
C ASP A 45 -19.35 11.58 6.38
N GLU A 46 -18.65 12.55 5.78
CA GLU A 46 -17.74 12.29 4.66
C GLU A 46 -16.47 11.65 5.22
N LEU A 47 -16.01 10.58 4.57
CA LEU A 47 -14.90 9.75 5.01
C LEU A 47 -13.90 9.58 3.86
N ARG A 48 -12.63 9.87 4.13
CA ARG A 48 -11.51 9.56 3.24
C ARG A 48 -10.91 8.22 3.65
N ILE A 49 -10.91 7.28 2.72
CA ILE A 49 -10.33 5.94 2.90
C ILE A 49 -8.81 6.10 3.02
N MET A 50 -8.26 5.58 4.12
CA MET A 50 -6.84 5.71 4.43
C MET A 50 -5.95 4.78 3.59
N GLY A 51 -4.71 5.23 3.34
CA GLY A 51 -3.64 4.43 2.74
C GLY A 51 -3.64 4.36 1.21
N ILE A 52 -4.59 5.02 0.55
CA ILE A 52 -4.71 5.05 -0.89
C ILE A 52 -5.07 6.44 -1.43
N ASP A 53 -4.78 6.61 -2.71
CA ASP A 53 -5.30 7.66 -3.57
C ASP A 53 -5.92 7.00 -4.80
N ALA A 54 -7.23 7.17 -4.95
CA ALA A 54 -7.97 6.60 -6.06
C ALA A 54 -7.83 7.47 -7.31
N VAL A 55 -8.14 6.89 -8.47
CA VAL A 55 -8.30 7.68 -9.69
C VAL A 55 -9.38 8.74 -9.46
N GLU A 56 -9.04 9.99 -9.77
CA GLU A 56 -9.99 11.10 -9.72
C GLU A 56 -11.20 10.80 -10.60
N ARG A 57 -12.38 11.24 -10.20
CA ARG A 57 -13.63 10.96 -10.93
C ARG A 57 -13.60 11.40 -12.40
N GLN A 58 -12.88 12.48 -12.70
CA GLN A 58 -12.72 12.99 -14.08
C GLN A 58 -11.51 12.39 -14.81
N GLY A 59 -10.72 11.56 -14.14
CA GLY A 59 -9.59 10.84 -14.68
C GLY A 59 -9.99 9.57 -15.41
N CYS A 60 -8.99 8.91 -15.98
CA CYS A 60 -9.15 7.60 -16.62
C CYS A 60 -9.66 6.57 -15.59
N LEU A 61 -10.73 5.85 -15.94
CA LEU A 61 -11.46 4.90 -15.08
C LEU A 61 -12.14 5.52 -13.84
N GLY A 62 -12.32 6.85 -13.83
CA GLY A 62 -12.87 7.57 -12.68
C GLY A 62 -14.33 7.24 -12.38
N GLU A 63 -15.19 7.10 -13.40
CA GLU A 63 -16.60 6.73 -13.20
C GLU A 63 -16.73 5.28 -12.77
N GLU A 64 -15.97 4.39 -13.41
CA GLU A 64 -15.90 2.96 -13.11
C GLU A 64 -15.44 2.70 -11.67
N ALA A 65 -14.44 3.46 -11.19
CA ALA A 65 -13.99 3.39 -9.81
C ALA A 65 -15.09 3.79 -8.82
N VAL A 66 -15.85 4.86 -9.11
CA VAL A 66 -16.95 5.32 -8.27
C VAL A 66 -18.07 4.28 -8.23
N GLU A 67 -18.47 3.75 -9.38
CA GLU A 67 -19.50 2.69 -9.46
C GLU A 67 -19.07 1.45 -8.68
N PHE A 68 -17.81 1.03 -8.83
CA PHE A 68 -17.26 -0.10 -8.11
C PHE A 68 -17.27 0.12 -6.59
N VAL A 69 -16.83 1.28 -6.10
CA VAL A 69 -16.91 1.61 -4.67
C VAL A 69 -18.36 1.63 -4.20
N GLN A 70 -19.26 2.26 -4.96
CA GLN A 70 -20.68 2.36 -4.63
C GLN A 70 -21.29 0.96 -4.40
N GLU A 71 -21.04 0.00 -5.29
CA GLU A 71 -21.54 -1.37 -5.17
C GLU A 71 -21.03 -2.09 -3.91
N LEU A 72 -19.79 -1.83 -3.52
CA LEU A 72 -19.17 -2.45 -2.35
C LEU A 72 -19.67 -1.85 -1.04
N ILE A 73 -19.95 -0.54 -1.00
CA ILE A 73 -20.21 0.17 0.27
C ILE A 73 -21.68 0.36 0.61
N THR A 74 -22.65 0.19 -0.31
CA THR A 74 -24.09 0.31 0.00
C THR A 74 -24.64 -0.85 0.80
N ARG A 75 -24.08 -1.05 1.99
CA ARG A 75 -24.31 -2.15 2.93
C ARG A 75 -23.67 -1.78 4.28
N ALA A 76 -23.75 -2.70 5.23
CA ALA A 76 -22.94 -2.61 6.44
C ALA A 76 -21.44 -2.70 6.07
N ILE A 77 -20.68 -1.77 6.62
CA ILE A 77 -19.22 -1.70 6.55
C ILE A 77 -18.67 -1.51 7.96
N TRP A 78 -17.38 -1.73 8.14
CA TRP A 78 -16.73 -1.71 9.43
C TRP A 78 -15.56 -0.74 9.40
N LEU A 79 -15.60 0.26 10.27
CA LEU A 79 -14.61 1.32 10.32
C LEU A 79 -13.63 1.06 11.45
N GLU A 80 -12.35 1.06 11.13
CA GLU A 80 -11.32 1.22 12.14
C GLU A 80 -10.95 2.71 12.21
N LEU A 81 -11.18 3.28 13.38
CA LEU A 81 -10.87 4.68 13.67
C LEU A 81 -9.49 4.79 14.30
N ASP A 82 -8.90 5.99 14.20
CA ASP A 82 -7.66 6.31 14.90
C ASP A 82 -7.80 6.00 16.40
N PRO A 83 -6.91 5.20 17.01
CA PRO A 83 -7.06 4.77 18.40
C PRO A 83 -6.90 5.91 19.41
N GLU A 84 -6.24 7.01 19.04
CA GLU A 84 -6.04 8.18 19.91
C GLU A 84 -7.15 9.22 19.74
N LYS A 85 -7.64 9.42 18.52
CA LYS A 85 -8.58 10.51 18.19
C LYS A 85 -10.00 10.04 17.83
N GLY A 86 -10.20 8.77 17.52
CA GLY A 86 -11.48 8.22 17.11
C GLY A 86 -12.15 9.04 16.00
N LEU A 87 -13.40 9.44 16.22
CA LEU A 87 -14.21 10.25 15.29
C LEU A 87 -13.73 11.70 15.13
N GLU A 88 -12.76 12.16 15.94
CA GLU A 88 -12.18 13.50 15.83
C GLU A 88 -11.01 13.56 14.83
N ARG A 89 -10.50 12.40 14.37
CA ARG A 89 -9.44 12.36 13.36
C ARG A 89 -10.01 12.78 12.00
N ARG A 90 -9.63 13.97 11.54
CA ARG A 90 -10.05 14.52 10.24
C ARG A 90 -8.88 15.03 9.43
N ASP A 91 -9.04 15.03 8.11
CA ASP A 91 -8.11 15.71 7.21
C ASP A 91 -8.34 17.23 7.16
N ARG A 92 -7.54 17.94 6.35
CA ARG A 92 -7.66 19.40 6.17
C ARG A 92 -9.01 19.87 5.60
N ASN A 93 -9.75 18.98 4.94
CA ASN A 93 -11.06 19.26 4.34
C ASN A 93 -12.21 18.90 5.29
N GLY A 94 -11.92 18.38 6.49
CA GLY A 94 -12.92 17.99 7.49
C GLY A 94 -13.47 16.58 7.29
N ARG A 95 -12.94 15.79 6.35
CA ARG A 95 -13.34 14.40 6.14
C ARG A 95 -12.79 13.52 7.26
N LEU A 96 -13.62 12.61 7.76
CA LEU A 96 -13.22 11.58 8.73
C LEU A 96 -12.15 10.68 8.09
N LEU A 97 -11.13 10.31 8.84
CA LEU A 97 -10.09 9.37 8.40
C LEU A 97 -10.29 8.01 9.06
N ALA A 98 -10.43 6.97 8.25
CA ALA A 98 -10.61 5.60 8.74
C ALA A 98 -10.07 4.56 7.75
N HIS A 99 -9.71 3.39 8.26
CA HIS A 99 -9.62 2.19 7.44
C HIS A 99 -10.99 1.55 7.33
N VAL A 100 -11.38 1.16 6.11
CA VAL A 100 -12.72 0.65 5.81
C VAL A 100 -12.65 -0.84 5.47
N PHE A 101 -13.47 -1.62 6.16
CA PHE A 101 -13.60 -3.06 5.97
C PHE A 101 -15.00 -3.44 5.49
N LEU A 102 -15.07 -4.40 4.57
CA LEU A 102 -16.29 -4.95 3.98
C LEU A 102 -16.86 -6.16 4.76
N ALA A 103 -16.18 -6.54 5.84
CA ALA A 103 -16.57 -7.61 6.76
C ALA A 103 -16.06 -7.28 8.18
N PRO A 104 -16.65 -7.85 9.26
CA PRO A 104 -16.26 -7.60 10.65
C PRO A 104 -14.95 -8.28 11.06
N VAL A 105 -14.09 -8.61 10.10
CA VAL A 105 -12.81 -9.31 10.31
C VAL A 105 -11.75 -8.58 9.51
N GLN A 106 -10.67 -8.13 10.15
CA GLN A 106 -9.57 -7.43 9.48
C GLN A 106 -8.71 -8.44 8.70
N THR A 107 -8.91 -8.50 7.40
CA THR A 107 -8.11 -9.29 6.46
C THR A 107 -7.77 -8.48 5.20
N PRO A 108 -6.78 -8.89 4.40
CA PRO A 108 -6.52 -8.25 3.10
C PRO A 108 -7.76 -8.22 2.18
N GLY A 109 -8.57 -9.28 2.19
CA GLY A 109 -9.75 -9.40 1.31
C GLY A 109 -10.97 -8.61 1.79
N SER A 110 -11.00 -8.20 3.06
CA SER A 110 -12.05 -7.33 3.59
C SER A 110 -11.66 -5.85 3.55
N LEU A 111 -10.36 -5.52 3.48
CA LEU A 111 -9.91 -4.14 3.44
C LEU A 111 -10.28 -3.49 2.10
N LEU A 112 -11.11 -2.46 2.12
CA LEU A 112 -11.56 -1.76 0.91
C LEU A 112 -10.37 -1.13 0.16
N ALA A 113 -9.42 -0.52 0.86
CA ALA A 113 -8.22 0.05 0.25
C ALA A 113 -7.40 -0.98 -0.56
N ALA A 114 -7.22 -2.20 -0.03
CA ALA A 114 -6.56 -3.28 -0.76
C ALA A 114 -7.42 -3.79 -1.93
N THR A 115 -8.74 -3.81 -1.79
CA THR A 115 -9.65 -4.18 -2.88
C THR A 115 -9.55 -3.20 -4.06
N LEU A 116 -9.53 -1.89 -3.78
CA LEU A 116 -9.40 -0.86 -4.81
C LEU A 116 -8.02 -0.89 -5.49
N ALA A 117 -6.95 -1.09 -4.72
CA ALA A 117 -5.62 -1.27 -5.26
C ALA A 117 -5.52 -2.53 -6.14
N ARG A 118 -6.22 -3.61 -5.78
CA ARG A 118 -6.22 -4.89 -6.50
C ARG A 118 -6.87 -4.81 -7.88
N GLU A 119 -7.94 -4.04 -8.00
CA GLU A 119 -8.62 -3.80 -9.28
C GLU A 119 -7.97 -2.67 -10.09
N GLY A 120 -6.95 -2.01 -9.54
CA GLY A 120 -6.22 -0.95 -10.25
C GLY A 120 -6.96 0.39 -10.26
N PHE A 121 -7.88 0.62 -9.30
CA PHE A 121 -8.58 1.90 -9.14
C PHE A 121 -7.90 2.84 -8.16
N ALA A 122 -6.95 2.36 -7.38
CA ALA A 122 -6.21 3.20 -6.44
C ALA A 122 -4.74 2.80 -6.33
N LYS A 123 -3.91 3.77 -5.95
CA LYS A 123 -2.51 3.57 -5.64
C LYS A 123 -2.25 3.82 -4.16
N LEU A 124 -1.24 3.17 -3.61
CA LEU A 124 -0.70 3.43 -2.28
C LEU A 124 -0.40 4.93 -2.13
N ASP A 125 -1.03 5.55 -1.13
CA ASP A 125 -0.74 6.92 -0.73
C ASP A 125 -0.76 7.01 0.79
N VAL A 126 0.40 7.33 1.36
CA VAL A 126 0.52 7.61 2.79
C VAL A 126 1.24 8.93 2.98
N ARG A 127 0.55 9.86 3.66
CA ARG A 127 0.99 11.24 3.82
C ARG A 127 1.59 11.43 5.22
N ASP A 128 2.55 12.35 5.33
CA ASP A 128 3.17 12.78 6.60
C ASP A 128 3.75 11.64 7.45
N VAL A 129 4.22 10.57 6.79
CA VAL A 129 4.83 9.40 7.43
C VAL A 129 6.08 9.76 8.20
N LYS A 130 6.24 9.18 9.39
CA LYS A 130 7.42 9.37 10.24
C LYS A 130 8.24 8.10 10.30
N ASP A 131 9.56 8.23 10.15
CA ASP A 131 10.48 7.10 10.23
C ASP A 131 10.50 6.39 11.59
N ILE A 132 10.00 7.04 12.64
CA ILE A 132 9.89 6.48 13.99
C ILE A 132 8.64 5.62 14.20
N TRP A 133 7.70 5.59 13.25
CA TRP A 133 6.48 4.81 13.39
C TRP A 133 6.77 3.32 13.25
N GLY A 134 6.22 2.55 14.19
CA GLY A 134 6.16 1.08 14.08
C GLY A 134 5.21 0.64 12.98
N GLU A 135 5.39 -0.58 12.50
CA GLU A 135 4.55 -1.14 11.42
C GLU A 135 3.08 -1.29 11.82
N ASP A 136 2.74 -1.24 13.10
CA ASP A 136 1.39 -1.27 13.65
C ASP A 136 0.75 0.11 13.78
N TYR A 137 1.46 1.19 13.45
CA TYR A 137 0.91 2.54 13.53
C TYR A 137 -0.24 2.74 12.55
N PHE A 138 -1.33 3.34 13.04
CA PHE A 138 -2.61 3.48 12.35
C PHE A 138 -2.46 3.87 10.87
N ASP A 139 -1.71 4.93 10.56
CA ASP A 139 -1.57 5.45 9.20
C ASP A 139 -0.89 4.47 8.21
N ILE A 140 -0.06 3.53 8.68
CA ILE A 140 0.74 2.64 7.82
C ILE A 140 0.46 1.15 7.97
N ARG A 141 -0.31 0.73 8.99
CA ARG A 141 -0.43 -0.68 9.38
C ARG A 141 -0.95 -1.63 8.31
N TYR A 142 -1.78 -1.13 7.40
CA TYR A 142 -2.36 -1.93 6.31
C TYR A 142 -1.67 -1.76 4.96
N THR A 143 -0.65 -0.91 4.88
CA THR A 143 0.12 -0.71 3.65
C THR A 143 0.72 -2.00 3.07
N PRO A 144 1.15 -3.03 3.85
CA PRO A 144 1.62 -4.27 3.24
C PRO A 144 0.55 -4.99 2.41
N TRP A 145 -0.72 -4.87 2.81
CA TRP A 145 -1.84 -5.45 2.07
C TRP A 145 -2.13 -4.67 0.80
N VAL A 146 -2.09 -3.33 0.87
CA VAL A 146 -2.26 -2.43 -0.28
C VAL A 146 -1.13 -2.63 -1.30
N ILE A 147 0.13 -2.66 -0.84
CA ILE A 147 1.31 -2.91 -1.70
C ILE A 147 1.17 -4.24 -2.44
N ARG A 148 0.79 -5.32 -1.73
CA ARG A 148 0.60 -6.63 -2.35
C ARG A 148 -0.51 -6.60 -3.39
N ALA A 149 -1.64 -5.97 -3.08
CA ALA A 149 -2.77 -5.83 -4.01
C ALA A 149 -2.37 -5.05 -5.27
N GLN A 150 -1.66 -3.93 -5.11
CA GLN A 150 -1.16 -3.11 -6.19
C GLN A 150 -0.14 -3.84 -7.08
N ILE A 151 0.76 -4.64 -6.48
CA ILE A 151 1.68 -5.51 -7.23
C ILE A 151 0.91 -6.49 -8.11
N LEU A 152 -0.14 -7.13 -7.59
CA LEU A 152 -0.96 -8.06 -8.36
C LEU A 152 -1.74 -7.35 -9.48
N ALA A 153 -2.26 -6.15 -9.23
CA ALA A 153 -2.91 -5.33 -10.25
C ALA A 153 -1.93 -4.96 -11.38
N ALA A 154 -0.71 -4.55 -11.02
CA ALA A 154 0.34 -4.19 -11.96
C ALA A 154 0.81 -5.38 -12.81
N LEU A 155 1.00 -6.56 -12.17
CA LEU A 155 1.35 -7.82 -12.85
C LEU A 155 0.29 -8.24 -13.87
N GLU A 156 -0.98 -8.12 -13.50
CA GLU A 156 -2.11 -8.54 -14.32
C GLU A 156 -2.63 -7.44 -15.26
N ARG A 157 -1.98 -6.27 -15.27
CA ARG A 157 -2.39 -5.08 -16.05
C ARG A 157 -3.87 -4.72 -15.81
N ARG A 158 -4.32 -4.76 -14.55
CA ARG A 158 -5.71 -4.43 -14.19
C ARG A 158 -5.94 -2.93 -14.06
N GLY A 159 -7.12 -2.49 -14.50
CA GLY A 159 -7.58 -1.11 -14.37
C GLY A 159 -6.53 -0.13 -14.89
N TRP A 160 -6.15 0.83 -14.04
CA TRP A 160 -5.18 1.86 -14.40
C TRP A 160 -3.88 1.28 -15.01
N TRP A 161 -3.39 0.14 -14.50
CA TRP A 161 -2.13 -0.47 -14.93
C TRP A 161 -2.11 -1.01 -16.36
N GLY A 162 -3.28 -1.29 -16.94
CA GLY A 162 -3.42 -1.80 -18.31
C GLY A 162 -4.07 -0.82 -19.28
N GLU A 163 -4.78 0.19 -18.76
CA GLU A 163 -5.60 1.08 -19.59
C GLU A 163 -5.13 2.54 -19.57
N CYS A 164 -4.57 2.99 -18.44
CA CYS A 164 -4.33 4.41 -18.19
C CYS A 164 -2.86 4.75 -17.93
N ASP A 165 -2.06 3.75 -17.54
CA ASP A 165 -0.63 3.87 -17.37
C ASP A 165 0.03 4.28 -18.69
N PRO A 166 0.74 5.41 -18.78
CA PRO A 166 1.45 5.80 -20.01
C PRO A 166 2.45 4.76 -20.50
N PHE A 167 2.86 3.84 -19.63
CA PHE A 167 3.76 2.73 -19.91
C PHE A 167 3.03 1.37 -19.81
N PHE A 168 1.73 1.30 -20.11
CA PHE A 168 0.92 0.09 -20.00
C PHE A 168 1.51 -1.13 -20.75
N ASP A 169 2.28 -0.89 -21.82
CA ASP A 169 2.97 -1.93 -22.60
C ASP A 169 4.30 -2.40 -22.02
N ALA A 170 4.90 -1.67 -21.06
CA ALA A 170 6.20 -2.00 -20.49
C ALA A 170 6.16 -3.31 -19.69
N ASP A 171 7.14 -4.18 -19.91
CA ASP A 171 7.25 -5.46 -19.20
C ASP A 171 7.92 -5.34 -17.83
N LEU A 172 8.85 -4.40 -17.66
CA LEU A 172 9.48 -4.11 -16.37
C LEU A 172 8.91 -2.81 -15.80
N VAL A 173 8.23 -2.89 -14.67
CA VAL A 173 7.59 -1.72 -14.06
C VAL A 173 7.85 -1.65 -12.56
N ILE A 174 7.84 -0.43 -12.01
CA ILE A 174 7.82 -0.21 -10.56
C ILE A 174 6.35 -0.25 -10.14
N ALA A 175 5.96 -1.30 -9.42
CA ALA A 175 4.60 -1.49 -8.96
C ALA A 175 4.26 -0.63 -7.73
N ALA A 176 5.19 -0.44 -6.80
CA ALA A 176 4.99 0.38 -5.61
C ALA A 176 6.33 0.86 -5.04
N ILE A 177 6.30 1.93 -4.24
CA ILE A 177 7.45 2.37 -3.45
C ILE A 177 7.00 2.66 -2.01
N LYS A 178 7.59 1.94 -1.06
CA LYS A 178 7.53 2.24 0.37
C LYS A 178 8.65 3.22 0.69
N HIS A 179 8.31 4.45 1.07
CA HIS A 179 9.26 5.57 1.24
C HIS A 179 9.46 6.00 2.71
N TRP A 180 9.23 5.11 3.67
CA TRP A 180 9.30 5.42 5.11
C TRP A 180 9.96 4.32 5.92
N GLY A 181 10.32 4.67 7.15
CA GLY A 181 10.98 3.78 8.09
C GLY A 181 12.45 3.57 7.73
N ASN A 182 13.13 2.70 8.48
CA ASN A 182 14.57 2.45 8.26
C ASN A 182 14.88 1.61 7.02
N ASP A 183 13.85 1.04 6.39
CA ASP A 183 13.95 0.23 5.18
C ASP A 183 12.89 0.69 4.17
N GLU A 184 13.35 1.40 3.15
CA GLU A 184 12.54 1.83 2.01
C GLU A 184 12.68 0.81 0.90
N ILE A 185 11.59 0.54 0.18
CA ILE A 185 11.56 -0.56 -0.79
C ILE A 185 10.86 -0.09 -2.07
N ALA A 186 11.57 -0.19 -3.19
CA ALA A 186 10.95 -0.14 -4.51
C ALA A 186 10.64 -1.58 -4.96
N TYR A 187 9.38 -1.82 -5.32
CA TYR A 187 8.89 -3.11 -5.80
C TYR A 187 8.83 -3.09 -7.32
N ILE A 188 9.81 -3.72 -7.97
CA ILE A 188 9.91 -3.82 -9.42
C ILE A 188 9.43 -5.20 -9.84
N ILE A 189 8.61 -5.28 -10.88
CA ILE A 189 8.05 -6.55 -11.35
C ILE A 189 8.35 -6.77 -12.82
N ASN A 190 8.55 -8.03 -13.19
CA ASN A 190 8.49 -8.47 -14.59
C ASN A 190 7.06 -8.96 -14.88
N ARG A 191 6.28 -8.16 -15.60
CA ARG A 191 4.94 -8.49 -16.09
C ARG A 191 4.91 -8.92 -17.57
N GLY A 192 6.09 -9.13 -18.17
CA GLY A 192 6.25 -9.65 -19.53
C GLY A 192 6.21 -11.17 -19.61
N ALA A 193 6.40 -11.70 -20.82
CA ALA A 193 6.37 -13.14 -21.08
C ALA A 193 7.74 -13.83 -20.97
N GLU A 194 8.84 -13.07 -20.99
CA GLU A 194 10.21 -13.59 -21.02
C GLU A 194 11.04 -13.13 -19.81
N PRO A 195 12.04 -13.91 -19.38
CA PRO A 195 12.99 -13.45 -18.37
C PRO A 195 13.77 -12.22 -18.84
N LEU A 196 14.00 -11.28 -17.92
CA LEU A 196 14.79 -10.07 -18.18
C LEU A 196 16.13 -10.18 -17.44
N ASP A 197 17.25 -10.03 -18.15
CA ASP A 197 18.56 -9.89 -17.50
C ASP A 197 18.76 -8.44 -17.05
N LEU A 198 18.60 -8.22 -15.75
CA LEU A 198 18.74 -6.91 -15.14
C LEU A 198 20.19 -6.39 -15.19
N ALA A 199 21.19 -7.28 -15.31
CA ALA A 199 22.58 -6.88 -15.45
C ALA A 199 22.93 -6.32 -16.84
N ALA A 200 22.07 -6.53 -17.84
CA ALA A 200 22.34 -6.19 -19.24
C ALA A 200 22.31 -4.68 -19.57
N GLY A 201 22.06 -3.82 -18.58
CA GLY A 201 22.02 -2.36 -18.76
C GLY A 201 20.84 -1.68 -18.07
N TRP A 202 20.15 -2.36 -17.16
CA TRP A 202 19.06 -1.77 -16.39
C TRP A 202 19.58 -0.90 -15.25
N ALA A 203 18.92 0.25 -15.09
CA ALA A 203 19.16 1.13 -13.96
C ALA A 203 17.87 1.63 -13.33
N LEU A 204 17.91 1.81 -12.01
CA LEU A 204 16.87 2.45 -11.21
C LEU A 204 17.37 3.80 -10.70
N THR A 205 16.67 4.89 -11.02
CA THR A 205 17.08 6.25 -10.70
C THR A 205 15.97 7.00 -9.99
N SER A 206 16.27 7.64 -8.85
CA SER A 206 15.37 8.62 -8.19
C SER A 206 15.74 10.06 -8.59
N HIS A 207 17.05 10.30 -8.66
CA HIS A 207 17.66 11.57 -9.04
C HIS A 207 18.99 11.23 -9.76
N PRO A 208 19.53 12.07 -10.68
CA PRO A 208 20.76 11.74 -11.41
C PRO A 208 22.00 11.40 -10.54
N SER A 209 22.02 11.83 -9.27
CA SER A 209 23.06 11.46 -8.30
C SER A 209 22.76 10.20 -7.47
N GLN A 210 21.59 9.59 -7.69
CA GLN A 210 21.05 8.42 -7.00
C GLN A 210 20.54 7.41 -8.04
N THR A 211 21.50 6.75 -8.68
CA THR A 211 21.25 5.69 -9.68
C THR A 211 21.86 4.37 -9.21
N LEU A 212 21.04 3.32 -9.21
CA LEU A 212 21.47 1.94 -9.12
C LEU A 212 21.62 1.38 -10.53
N ASP A 213 22.85 1.24 -11.00
CA ASP A 213 23.19 0.52 -12.24
C ASP A 213 23.53 -0.93 -11.86
N ILE A 214 22.63 -1.87 -12.21
CA ILE A 214 22.70 -3.27 -11.74
C ILE A 214 23.92 -3.99 -12.33
N GLY A 215 24.27 -3.70 -13.59
CA GLY A 215 25.40 -4.29 -14.30
C GLY A 215 26.77 -3.94 -13.70
N ARG A 216 26.85 -2.91 -12.85
CA ARG A 216 28.08 -2.58 -12.11
C ARG A 216 28.38 -3.52 -10.95
N TYR A 217 27.39 -4.27 -10.48
CA TYR A 217 27.51 -5.12 -9.29
C TYR A 217 27.51 -6.61 -9.63
N THR A 218 26.83 -7.01 -10.70
CA THR A 218 26.77 -8.40 -11.16
C THR A 218 26.81 -8.48 -12.68
N ARG A 219 27.24 -9.63 -13.20
CA ARG A 219 27.32 -9.89 -14.65
C ARG A 219 26.03 -10.46 -15.24
N GLU A 220 25.19 -11.04 -14.40
CA GLU A 220 23.91 -11.63 -14.77
C GLU A 220 22.98 -11.51 -13.56
N LEU A 221 21.73 -11.11 -13.81
CA LEU A 221 20.65 -11.19 -12.84
C LEU A 221 19.32 -11.35 -13.57
N LEU A 222 18.88 -12.60 -13.75
CA LEU A 222 17.62 -12.89 -14.40
C LEU A 222 16.45 -12.63 -13.45
N LEU A 223 15.50 -11.81 -13.90
CA LEU A 223 14.17 -11.65 -13.31
C LEU A 223 13.14 -12.36 -14.19
N PRO A 224 12.69 -13.59 -13.83
CA PRO A 224 11.69 -14.32 -14.60
C PRO A 224 10.32 -13.63 -14.65
N PRO A 225 9.44 -14.01 -15.60
CA PRO A 225 8.06 -13.54 -15.64
C PRO A 225 7.33 -13.77 -14.32
N GLY A 226 6.59 -12.76 -13.86
CA GLY A 226 5.83 -12.78 -12.61
C GLY A 226 6.65 -12.55 -11.35
N TRP A 227 7.98 -12.44 -11.45
CA TRP A 227 8.85 -12.26 -10.28
C TRP A 227 8.97 -10.80 -9.86
N ILE A 228 9.37 -10.62 -8.60
CA ILE A 228 9.51 -9.32 -7.95
C ILE A 228 10.97 -9.09 -7.58
N LEU A 229 11.54 -7.97 -8.01
CA LEU A 229 12.76 -7.40 -7.45
C LEU A 229 12.38 -6.35 -6.39
N ARG A 230 12.77 -6.58 -5.13
CA ARG A 230 12.67 -5.61 -4.04
C ARG A 230 14.01 -4.90 -3.90
N VAL A 231 14.06 -3.62 -4.22
CA VAL A 231 15.27 -2.80 -4.02
C VAL A 231 15.15 -2.05 -2.71
N HIS A 232 15.93 -2.50 -1.73
CA HIS A 232 16.02 -1.96 -0.38
C HIS A 232 17.01 -0.80 -0.30
N SER A 233 16.60 0.26 0.39
CA SER A 233 17.43 1.42 0.72
C SER A 233 17.09 1.94 2.13
N GLY A 234 17.88 2.87 2.65
CA GLY A 234 17.72 3.39 4.00
C GLY A 234 18.61 2.73 5.06
N PRO A 235 18.61 3.26 6.30
CA PRO A 235 19.63 2.97 7.31
C PRO A 235 19.95 1.50 7.58
N VAL A 236 18.95 0.61 7.52
CA VAL A 236 19.15 -0.83 7.79
C VAL A 236 20.10 -1.50 6.78
N ASN A 237 20.25 -0.89 5.59
CA ASN A 237 21.06 -1.42 4.49
C ASN A 237 22.51 -0.91 4.53
N SER A 238 22.89 -0.18 5.59
CA SER A 238 24.25 0.33 5.77
C SER A 238 25.26 -0.81 5.82
N GLY A 239 26.27 -0.75 4.95
CA GLY A 239 27.35 -1.74 4.91
C GLY A 239 27.09 -2.97 4.02
N ARG A 240 25.85 -3.17 3.53
CA ARG A 240 25.50 -4.31 2.65
C ARG A 240 26.02 -4.19 1.21
N LYS A 241 26.27 -2.95 0.76
CA LYS A 241 27.03 -2.65 -0.47
C LYS A 241 26.57 -3.39 -1.75
N GLY A 242 25.26 -3.51 -1.98
CA GLY A 242 24.73 -4.14 -3.20
C GLY A 242 24.66 -5.67 -3.14
N GLU A 243 24.73 -6.26 -1.95
CA GLU A 243 24.32 -7.66 -1.73
C GLU A 243 22.90 -7.90 -2.27
N PHE A 244 22.65 -9.09 -2.79
CA PHE A 244 21.31 -9.53 -3.13
C PHE A 244 21.08 -11.01 -2.79
N VAL A 245 19.82 -11.36 -2.55
CA VAL A 245 19.36 -12.71 -2.22
C VAL A 245 18.26 -13.09 -3.21
N VAL A 246 18.31 -14.32 -3.73
CA VAL A 246 17.31 -14.85 -4.66
C VAL A 246 16.52 -15.94 -3.94
N ASP A 247 15.23 -15.68 -3.70
CA ASP A 247 14.27 -16.64 -3.20
C ASP A 247 13.47 -17.21 -4.38
N ARG A 248 13.86 -18.42 -4.79
CA ARG A 248 13.25 -19.08 -5.96
C ARG A 248 11.86 -19.64 -5.67
N GLU A 249 11.55 -19.93 -4.41
CA GLU A 249 10.24 -20.45 -4.02
C GLU A 249 9.22 -19.32 -3.98
N ALA A 250 9.62 -18.17 -3.44
CA ALA A 250 8.78 -16.97 -3.42
C ALA A 250 8.71 -16.24 -4.77
N GLY A 251 9.67 -16.48 -5.68
CA GLY A 251 9.79 -15.73 -6.93
C GLY A 251 10.23 -14.29 -6.68
N VAL A 252 11.15 -14.09 -5.73
CA VAL A 252 11.57 -12.77 -5.26
C VAL A 252 13.09 -12.64 -5.28
N ILE A 253 13.57 -11.46 -5.63
CA ILE A 253 14.96 -11.04 -5.48
C ILE A 253 14.99 -9.86 -4.51
N ASP A 254 15.74 -9.97 -3.43
CA ASP A 254 16.02 -8.86 -2.52
C ASP A 254 17.36 -8.24 -2.85
N TRP A 255 17.38 -6.97 -3.18
CA TRP A 255 18.61 -6.22 -3.49
C TRP A 255 18.83 -5.11 -2.48
N TYR A 256 19.96 -5.12 -1.79
CA TYR A 256 20.27 -4.17 -0.72
C TYR A 256 21.22 -3.07 -1.20
N TRP A 257 20.63 -2.02 -1.76
CA TRP A 257 21.34 -1.00 -2.53
C TRP A 257 22.22 -0.09 -1.66
N THR A 258 21.63 0.62 -0.69
CA THR A 258 22.34 1.67 0.03
C THR A 258 21.75 1.95 1.40
N GLY A 259 22.61 2.30 2.36
CA GLY A 259 22.22 2.76 3.70
C GLY A 259 21.55 4.14 3.71
N ARG A 260 21.54 4.85 2.57
CA ARG A 260 20.94 6.18 2.45
C ARG A 260 19.47 6.08 2.09
N LYS A 261 18.69 7.04 2.57
CA LYS A 261 17.33 7.30 2.09
C LYS A 261 17.36 7.75 0.63
N VAL A 262 16.52 7.17 -0.21
CA VAL A 262 16.47 7.44 -1.65
C VAL A 262 15.13 8.05 -2.05
N TRP A 263 14.04 7.59 -1.44
CA TRP A 263 12.71 7.81 -1.96
C TRP A 263 11.99 8.93 -1.23
N ARG A 264 11.57 9.97 -1.94
CA ARG A 264 10.78 11.07 -1.38
C ARG A 264 9.54 11.30 -2.22
N ARG A 265 8.38 11.33 -1.56
CA ARG A 265 7.10 11.61 -2.23
C ARG A 265 7.09 12.97 -2.95
N GLU A 266 7.71 13.98 -2.33
CA GLU A 266 7.77 15.33 -2.89
C GLU A 266 8.93 15.50 -3.87
N GLY A 267 8.62 15.53 -5.16
CA GLY A 267 9.56 15.95 -6.21
C GLY A 267 10.38 14.84 -6.86
N ASP A 268 10.33 13.59 -6.36
CA ASP A 268 11.04 12.47 -6.99
C ASP A 268 10.13 11.74 -7.99
N VAL A 269 10.73 11.34 -9.12
CA VAL A 269 10.17 10.40 -10.08
C VAL A 269 11.13 9.24 -10.13
N ALA A 270 10.65 8.04 -9.82
CA ALA A 270 11.49 6.85 -9.94
C ALA A 270 11.46 6.36 -11.39
N GLN A 271 12.63 6.25 -12.01
CA GLN A 271 12.78 5.88 -13.41
C GLN A 271 13.50 4.53 -13.52
N LEU A 272 12.96 3.64 -14.35
CA LEU A 272 13.67 2.49 -14.88
C LEU A 272 14.17 2.82 -16.28
N THR A 273 15.47 2.64 -16.50
CA THR A 273 16.08 2.82 -17.81
C THR A 273 16.75 1.54 -18.28
N PHE A 274 16.81 1.36 -19.60
CA PHE A 274 17.66 0.37 -20.25
C PHE A 274 18.63 1.10 -21.18
N GLY A 275 19.91 1.14 -20.79
CA GLY A 275 20.86 2.08 -21.40
C GLY A 275 20.40 3.53 -21.17
N GLU A 276 20.27 4.29 -22.26
CA GLU A 276 19.81 5.70 -22.23
C GLU A 276 18.28 5.86 -22.35
N THR A 277 17.55 4.76 -22.57
CA THR A 277 16.10 4.81 -22.80
C THR A 277 15.34 4.67 -21.49
N VAL A 278 14.42 5.60 -21.22
CA VAL A 278 13.44 5.45 -20.14
C VAL A 278 12.39 4.41 -20.55
N VAL A 279 12.27 3.34 -19.77
CA VAL A 279 11.31 2.25 -20.01
C VAL A 279 10.06 2.43 -19.16
N TYR A 280 10.21 2.93 -17.93
CA TYR A 280 9.10 3.13 -17.02
C TYR A 280 9.37 4.28 -16.05
N GLU A 281 8.31 5.02 -15.70
CA GLU A 281 8.35 6.02 -14.63
C GLU A 281 7.27 5.74 -13.59
N TYR A 282 7.64 5.81 -12.32
CA TYR A 282 6.70 5.82 -11.20
C TYR A 282 6.63 7.20 -10.58
N ARG A 283 5.39 7.67 -10.43
CA ARG A 283 5.06 8.91 -9.72
C ARG A 283 4.18 8.55 -8.53
N TYR A 284 4.51 9.11 -7.38
CA TYR A 284 3.62 9.05 -6.22
C TYR A 284 2.32 9.79 -6.53
N PRO A 285 1.20 9.38 -5.90
CA PRO A 285 -0.03 10.15 -6.02
C PRO A 285 0.13 11.59 -5.51
N GLU A 286 -0.43 12.54 -6.27
CA GLU A 286 -0.37 13.97 -5.95
C GLU A 286 -1.38 14.33 -4.84
N PRO A 287 -1.11 15.37 -4.02
CA PRO A 287 -1.90 15.70 -2.83
C PRO A 287 -3.24 16.42 -3.06
#